data_AF-A0A257MCC3-F1
#
_entry.id   AF-A0A257MCC3-F1
#
_cell.length_a   1.000
_cell.length_b   1.000
_cell.length_c   1.000
_cell.angle_alpha   90.00
_cell.angle_beta   90.00
_cell.angle_gamma   90.00
#
_symmetry.space_group_name_H-M   'P 1'
#
loop_
_entity.id
_entity.type
_entity.pdbx_description
1 polymer ?
#
loop_
_entity_poly.entity_id
_entity_poly.type
_entity_poly.pdbx_seq_one_letter_code
_entity_poly.pdbx_strand_id
1 'polypeptide(L)' 'MIGAFSLETIVTDELEFKIFEISARIVAGTNLYMEGSPYSDLIQPRLSNGRRIAQEIKLAREMDLLHEIIT' A
#
# COMPACT_ATOMS: atom_id res chain seq x y z
N MET A 1 11.35 3.86 3.56
CA MET A 1 10.63 2.66 3.07
C MET A 1 9.94 3.08 1.79
N ILE A 2 10.21 2.40 0.68
CA ILE A 2 9.67 2.75 -0.63
C ILE A 2 8.52 1.77 -0.93
N GLY A 3 7.37 2.30 -1.35
CA GLY A 3 6.22 1.48 -1.73
C GLY A 3 5.35 1.01 -0.56
N ALA A 4 4.72 -0.16 -0.74
CA ALA A 4 3.69 -0.67 0.16
C ALA A 4 4.28 -1.35 1.40
N PHE A 5 3.58 -1.22 2.53
CA PHE A 5 3.87 -1.92 3.78
C PHE A 5 2.59 -2.24 4.54
N SER A 6 2.69 -3.11 5.54
CA SER A 6 1.58 -3.45 6.43
C SER A 6 2.07 -3.52 7.88
N LEU A 7 1.25 -2.99 8.79
CA LEU A 7 1.38 -3.22 10.23
C LEU A 7 0.38 -4.31 10.58
N GLU A 8 0.87 -5.40 11.16
CA GLU A 8 0.01 -6.49 11.60
C GLU A 8 -0.35 -6.26 13.06
N THR A 9 -1.64 -6.04 13.32
CA THR A 9 -2.13 -5.49 14.59
C THR A 9 -3.31 -6.24 15.16
N ILE A 10 -3.45 -6.17 16.48
CA ILE A 10 -4.67 -6.52 17.22
C ILE A 10 -5.22 -5.20 17.83
N VAL A 11 -6.55 -5.06 17.88
CA VAL A 11 -7.22 -3.94 18.55
C VAL A 11 -7.75 -4.44 19.89
N THR A 12 -7.35 -3.80 21.00
CA THR A 12 -7.86 -4.14 22.35
C THR A 12 -9.27 -3.60 22.57
N ASP A 13 -9.93 -4.00 23.67
CA ASP A 13 -11.23 -3.49 24.10
C ASP A 13 -11.18 -2.02 24.54
N GLU A 14 -10.01 -1.50 24.88
CA GLU A 14 -9.75 -0.06 25.06
C GLU A 14 -9.39 0.67 23.76
N LEU A 15 -9.57 0.04 22.61
CA LEU A 15 -9.29 0.59 21.27
C LEU A 15 -7.80 0.89 21.02
N GLU A 16 -6.89 0.17 21.67
CA GLU A 16 -5.46 0.30 21.42
C GLU A 16 -4.98 -0.64 20.31
N PHE A 17 -4.16 -0.13 19.39
CA PHE A 17 -3.45 -0.97 18.43
C PHE A 17 -2.21 -1.59 19.06
N LYS A 18 -2.15 -2.92 19.13
CA LYS A 18 -0.95 -3.68 19.47
C LYS A 18 -0.36 -4.28 18.19
N ILE A 19 0.79 -3.76 17.78
CA ILE A 19 1.53 -4.21 16.59
C ILE A 19 2.44 -5.37 17.00
N PHE A 20 2.39 -6.48 16.28
CA PHE A 20 3.27 -7.63 16.53
C PHE A 20 4.21 -7.93 15.36
N GLU A 21 3.90 -7.50 14.14
CA GLU A 21 4.77 -7.64 12.98
C GLU A 21 4.67 -6.44 12.03
N ILE A 22 5.76 -6.20 11.29
CA ILE A 22 5.80 -5.23 10.19
C ILE A 22 6.23 -5.95 8.91
N SER A 23 5.38 -5.92 7.90
CA SER A 23 5.70 -6.35 6.55
C SER A 23 6.13 -5.16 5.69
N ALA A 24 7.43 -5.01 5.42
CA ALA A 24 7.99 -3.92 4.60
C ALA A 24 7.83 -4.12 3.07
N ARG A 25 6.73 -4.76 2.66
CA ARG A 25 6.36 -5.03 1.27
C ARG A 25 4.85 -5.24 1.17
N ILE A 26 4.37 -5.44 -0.06
CA ILE A 26 2.99 -5.86 -0.31
C ILE A 26 2.68 -7.20 0.41
N VAL A 27 1.48 -7.30 0.98
CA VAL A 27 0.97 -8.47 1.71
C VAL A 27 -0.22 -9.10 1.01
N ALA A 28 -0.46 -10.39 1.28
CA ALA A 28 -1.54 -11.16 0.65
C ALA A 28 -2.94 -10.59 0.92
N GLY A 29 -3.15 -9.90 2.06
CA GLY A 29 -4.43 -9.24 2.37
C GLY A 29 -4.87 -8.23 1.31
N THR A 30 -3.95 -7.69 0.52
CA THR A 30 -4.28 -6.76 -0.57
C THR A 30 -4.96 -7.44 -1.77
N ASN A 31 -4.89 -8.77 -1.90
CA ASN A 31 -5.50 -9.52 -2.99
C ASN A 31 -7.03 -9.46 -3.00
N LEU A 32 -7.65 -9.17 -1.86
CA LEU A 32 -9.11 -8.97 -1.76
C LEU A 32 -9.58 -7.69 -2.47
N TYR A 33 -8.66 -6.77 -2.77
CA TYR A 33 -8.95 -5.42 -3.25
C TYR A 33 -8.38 -5.16 -4.66
N MET A 34 -8.41 -6.17 -5.53
CA MET A 34 -7.95 -6.04 -6.92
C MET A 34 -8.74 -5.00 -7.72
N GLU A 35 -10.04 -4.87 -7.43
CA GLU A 35 -10.92 -3.88 -8.08
C GLU A 35 -11.14 -2.63 -7.21
N GLY A 36 -10.29 -2.39 -6.22
CA GLY A 36 -10.44 -1.31 -5.25
C GLY A 36 -10.87 -1.80 -3.87
N SER A 37 -10.79 -0.90 -2.90
CA SER A 37 -11.26 -1.06 -1.52
C SER A 37 -12.12 0.13 -1.13
N PRO A 38 -12.94 0.01 -0.07
CA PRO A 38 -13.72 1.13 0.46
C PRO A 38 -12.87 2.39 0.75
N TYR A 39 -11.59 2.20 1.07
CA TYR A 39 -10.65 3.30 1.29
C TYR A 39 -10.06 3.84 -0.01
N SER A 40 -9.65 2.97 -0.95
CA SER A 40 -9.01 3.42 -2.18
C SER A 40 -9.97 4.18 -3.09
N ASP A 41 -11.25 3.82 -3.07
CA ASP A 41 -12.29 4.44 -3.91
C ASP A 41 -12.55 5.90 -3.57
N LEU A 42 -12.18 6.35 -2.36
CA LEU A 42 -12.19 7.76 -1.98
C LEU A 42 -11.12 8.58 -2.70
N ILE A 43 -10.08 7.92 -3.23
CA ILE A 43 -8.98 8.55 -3.95
C ILE A 43 -9.16 8.36 -5.46
N GLN A 44 -9.32 7.11 -5.88
CA GLN A 44 -9.45 6.74 -7.28
C GLN A 44 -10.22 5.42 -7.42
N PRO A 45 -11.22 5.35 -8.31
CA PRO A 45 -11.93 4.10 -8.53
C PRO A 45 -11.01 3.01 -9.10
N ARG A 46 -11.24 1.77 -8.65
CA ARG A 46 -10.52 0.56 -9.09
C ARG A 46 -9.01 0.60 -8.82
N LEU A 47 -8.63 1.11 -7.66
CA LEU A 47 -7.24 1.25 -7.25
C LEU A 47 -6.81 0.12 -6.31
N SER A 48 -6.16 -0.91 -6.85
CA SER A 48 -5.47 -1.92 -6.04
C SER A 48 -4.07 -1.45 -5.61
N ASN A 49 -3.49 -2.11 -4.61
CA ASN A 49 -2.09 -1.85 -4.21
C ASN A 49 -1.11 -2.09 -5.38
N GLY A 50 -1.28 -3.17 -6.15
CA GLY A 50 -0.46 -3.42 -7.33
C GLY A 50 -0.58 -2.32 -8.39
N ARG A 51 -1.81 -1.84 -8.64
CA ARG A 51 -2.04 -0.71 -9.54
C ARG A 51 -1.41 0.58 -9.02
N ARG A 52 -1.47 0.84 -7.71
CA ARG A 52 -0.85 2.01 -7.08
C ARG A 52 0.67 2.00 -7.22
N ILE A 53 1.32 0.85 -7.04
CA ILE A 53 2.78 0.68 -7.25
C ILE A 53 3.12 0.95 -8.72
N ALA A 54 2.36 0.40 -9.67
CA ALA A 54 2.58 0.64 -11.09
C ALA A 54 2.41 2.12 -11.48
N GLN A 55 1.46 2.84 -10.87
CA GLN A 55 1.29 4.27 -11.06
C GLN A 55 2.50 5.07 -10.55
N GLU A 56 3.07 4.69 -9.41
CA GLU A 56 4.28 5.34 -8.88
C GLU A 56 5.46 5.19 -9.83
N ILE A 57 5.68 3.97 -10.34
CA ILE A 57 6.75 3.69 -11.30
C ILE A 57 6.56 4.52 -12.58
N LYS A 58 5.31 4.61 -13.07
CA LYS A 58 4.99 5.42 -14.26
C LYS A 58 5.28 6.90 -14.02
N LEU A 59 4.83 7.45 -12.88
CA LEU A 59 5.02 8.86 -12.53
C LEU A 59 6.50 9.20 -12.34
N ALA A 60 7.24 8.40 -11.58
CA ALA A 60 8.67 8.61 -11.36
C ALA A 60 9.45 8.57 -12.67
N ARG A 61 9.09 7.68 -13.61
CA ARG A 61 9.67 7.69 -14.96
C ARG A 61 9.34 8.95 -15.74
N GLU A 62 8.10 9.43 -15.69
CA GLU A 62 7.68 10.64 -16.38
C GLU A 62 8.34 11.91 -15.81
N MET A 63 8.74 11.88 -14.54
CA MET A 63 9.42 12.98 -13.84
C MET A 63 10.94 12.86 -13.82
N ASP A 64 11.52 11.81 -14.44
CA ASP A 64 12.96 11.50 -14.36
C ASP A 64 13.49 11.26 -12.92
N LEU A 65 12.61 10.77 -12.04
CA LEU A 65 12.87 10.49 -10.61
C LEU A 65 12.88 8.98 -10.29
N LEU A 66 13.12 8.11 -11.28
CA LEU A 66 13.14 6.65 -11.04
C LEU A 66 14.14 6.23 -9.96
N HIS A 67 15.28 6.94 -9.86
CA HIS A 67 16.34 6.68 -8.90
C HIS A 67 15.90 6.84 -7.43
N GLU A 68 14.81 7.56 -7.16
CA GLU A 68 14.26 7.74 -5.81
C GLU A 68 13.46 6.52 -5.33
N ILE A 69 13.02 5.65 -6.25
CA ILE A 69 12.07 4.56 -5.94
C ILE A 69 12.63 3.16 -6.25
N ILE A 70 13.87 3.08 -6.72
CA ILE A 70 14.59 1.82 -6.97
C ILE A 70 15.88 1.81 -6.17
N THR A 71 16.29 0.62 -5.72
CA THR A 71 17.52 0.38 -4.96
C THR A 71 18.18 -0.88 -5.44
#